data_AF-V5GD63-F1
#
_entry.id   AF-V5GD63-F1
#
_cell.length_a   1.000
_cell.length_b   1.000
_cell.length_c   1.000
_cell.angle_alpha   90.00
_cell.angle_beta   90.00
_cell.angle_gamma   90.00
#
_symmetry.space_group_name_H-M   'P 1'
#
loop_
_entity.id
_entity.type
_entity.pdbx_description
1 polymer ?
#
loop_
_entity_poly.entity_id
_entity_poly.type
_entity_poly.pdbx_seq_one_letter_code
_entity_poly.pdbx_strand_id
1 'polypeptide(L)'
;FLCAYLLNNPQSEEEAKNRLQIGITLFYKFIESILQNEKNIRNDISALVEKELFYQSMFTCCLEIVIFSYSSSKKFPWILDALDIEPIHFVKVIELIVRSKDQLSREMIKHLNKIEETVLESLIWKSSSQIW
;
A
#
# COMPACT_ATOMS: atom_id res chain seq x y z
N PHE A 1 -7.19 9.86 2.46
CA PHE A 1 -6.58 9.51 3.77
C PHE A 1 -7.11 10.33 4.95
N LEU A 2 -6.70 11.59 5.16
CA LEU A 2 -7.01 12.34 6.40
C LEU A 2 -8.51 12.47 6.68
N CYS A 3 -9.31 12.86 5.69
CA CYS A 3 -10.76 12.93 5.83
C CYS A 3 -11.35 11.58 6.27
N ALA A 4 -10.99 10.50 5.58
CA ALA A 4 -11.42 9.15 5.92
C ALA A 4 -10.94 8.73 7.32
N TYR A 5 -9.72 9.11 7.70
CA TYR A 5 -9.12 8.75 8.99
C TYR A 5 -9.87 9.42 10.16
N LEU A 6 -10.32 10.65 9.97
CA LEU A 6 -10.96 11.49 10.99
C LEU A 6 -12.47 11.35 11.07
N LEU A 7 -13.13 10.72 10.08
CA LEU A 7 -14.59 10.54 10.01
C LEU A 7 -15.21 10.08 11.34
N ASN A 8 -14.54 9.20 12.08
CA ASN A 8 -15.04 8.64 13.35
C ASN A 8 -14.23 9.07 14.59
N ASN A 9 -13.17 9.88 14.43
CA ASN A 9 -12.36 10.34 15.56
C ASN A 9 -11.64 11.67 15.23
N PRO A 10 -12.35 12.81 15.27
CA PRO A 10 -11.77 14.11 14.93
C PRO A 10 -10.68 14.58 15.91
N GLN A 11 -10.63 14.03 17.13
CA GLN A 11 -9.57 14.35 18.11
C GLN A 11 -8.21 13.73 17.75
N SER A 12 -8.16 12.83 16.76
CA SER A 12 -6.93 12.13 16.34
C SER A 12 -6.20 12.82 15.16
N GLU A 13 -6.44 14.12 14.92
CA GLU A 13 -5.85 14.86 13.80
C GLU A 13 -4.31 14.83 13.78
N GLU A 14 -3.67 15.03 14.93
CA GLU A 14 -2.22 15.02 15.04
C GLU A 14 -1.65 13.62 14.77
N GLU A 15 -2.31 12.57 15.26
CA GLU A 15 -1.95 11.19 14.92
C GLU A 15 -2.10 10.95 13.42
N ALA A 16 -3.21 11.35 12.81
CA ALA A 16 -3.47 11.16 11.39
C ALA A 16 -2.38 11.83 10.52
N LYS A 17 -1.99 13.06 10.88
CA LYS A 17 -0.89 13.80 10.21
C LYS A 17 0.45 13.09 10.38
N ASN A 18 0.76 12.62 11.59
CA ASN A 18 1.97 11.86 11.86
C ASN A 18 2.02 10.57 11.01
N ARG A 19 0.95 9.76 11.01
CA ARG A 19 0.88 8.54 10.19
C ARG A 19 1.03 8.84 8.71
N LEU A 20 0.39 9.91 8.23
CA LEU A 20 0.52 10.35 6.86
C LEU A 20 1.98 10.70 6.52
N GLN A 21 2.66 11.46 7.37
CA GLN A 21 4.04 11.88 7.13
C GLN A 21 5.03 10.70 7.12
N ILE A 22 4.85 9.72 8.01
CA ILE A 22 5.61 8.48 7.99
C ILE A 22 5.32 7.69 6.71
N GLY A 23 4.05 7.60 6.30
CA GLY A 23 3.64 6.94 5.06
C GLY A 23 4.26 7.58 3.82
N ILE A 24 4.32 8.92 3.76
CA ILE A 24 4.98 9.68 2.68
C ILE A 24 6.48 9.37 2.65
N THR A 25 7.14 9.38 3.80
CA THR A 25 8.57 9.06 3.90
C THR A 25 8.86 7.64 3.39
N LEU A 26 8.05 6.67 3.84
CA LEU A 26 8.17 5.28 3.44
C LEU A 26 7.92 5.09 1.94
N PHE A 27 6.95 5.82 1.38
CA PHE A 27 6.63 5.80 -0.03
C PHE A 27 7.81 6.24 -0.90
N TYR A 28 8.42 7.40 -0.60
CA TYR A 28 9.57 7.85 -1.38
C TYR A 28 10.75 6.88 -1.29
N LYS A 29 10.99 6.30 -0.11
CA LYS A 29 12.02 5.28 0.09
C LYS A 29 11.80 4.05 -0.80
N PHE A 30 10.60 3.49 -0.78
CA PHE A 30 10.29 2.31 -1.59
C PHE A 30 10.30 2.61 -3.08
N ILE A 31 9.76 3.76 -3.50
CA ILE A 31 9.79 4.15 -4.92
C ILE A 31 11.24 4.25 -5.41
N GLU A 32 12.12 4.92 -4.67
CA GLU A 32 13.52 5.03 -5.04
C GLU A 32 14.17 3.64 -5.18
N SER A 33 13.99 2.77 -4.18
CA SER A 33 14.54 1.42 -4.15
C SER A 33 14.00 0.53 -5.28
N ILE A 34 12.69 0.52 -5.51
CA ILE A 34 12.03 -0.27 -6.54
C ILE A 34 12.45 0.20 -7.93
N LEU A 35 12.45 1.50 -8.20
CA LEU A 35 12.83 2.04 -9.50
C LEU A 35 14.32 1.80 -9.80
N GLN A 36 15.20 1.94 -8.81
CA GLN A 36 16.61 1.60 -8.95
C GLN A 36 16.79 0.10 -9.25
N ASN A 37 16.04 -0.77 -8.59
CA ASN A 37 16.10 -2.21 -8.83
C ASN A 37 15.56 -2.60 -10.22
N GLU A 38 14.42 -2.05 -10.63
CA GLU A 38 13.84 -2.30 -11.95
C GLU A 38 14.75 -1.79 -13.08
N LYS A 39 15.38 -0.62 -12.92
CA LYS A 39 16.35 -0.09 -13.89
C LYS A 39 17.58 -0.99 -14.08
N ASN A 40 17.98 -1.74 -13.05
CA ASN A 40 19.07 -2.71 -13.15
C ASN A 40 18.65 -3.99 -13.90
N ILE A 41 17.35 -4.30 -13.96
CA ILE A 41 16.79 -5.48 -14.62
C ILE A 41 16.38 -5.15 -16.06
N ARG A 42 15.83 -3.95 -16.29
CA ARG A 42 15.28 -3.49 -17.57
C ARG A 42 15.77 -2.08 -17.87
N ASN A 43 16.21 -1.85 -19.12
CA ASN A 43 16.63 -0.51 -19.56
C ASN A 43 15.45 0.47 -19.75
N ASP A 44 14.24 -0.04 -19.97
CA ASP A 44 13.02 0.77 -20.11
C ASP A 44 12.02 0.41 -19.00
N ILE A 45 11.69 1.42 -18.18
CA ILE A 45 10.73 1.34 -17.07
C ILE A 45 9.55 2.31 -17.27
N SER A 46 9.45 3.00 -18.42
CA SER A 46 8.42 4.02 -18.67
C SER A 46 7.01 3.45 -18.51
N ALA A 47 6.78 2.22 -18.97
CA ALA A 47 5.49 1.53 -18.82
C ALA A 47 5.06 1.26 -17.34
N LEU A 48 6.00 1.30 -16.39
CA LEU A 48 5.71 1.21 -14.94
C LEU A 48 5.52 2.61 -14.34
N VAL A 49 6.44 3.53 -14.65
CA VAL A 49 6.52 4.90 -14.12
C VAL A 49 5.39 5.80 -14.64
N GLU A 50 4.84 5.53 -15.80
CA GLU A 50 3.75 6.35 -16.36
C GLU A 50 2.37 6.04 -15.74
N LYS A 51 2.26 4.96 -14.97
CA LYS A 51 0.98 4.53 -14.41
C LYS A 51 0.72 5.21 -13.08
N GLU A 52 -0.20 6.17 -13.05
CA GLU A 52 -0.64 6.82 -11.80
C GLU A 52 -1.11 5.80 -10.74
N LEU A 53 -1.83 4.76 -11.18
CA LEU A 53 -2.31 3.67 -10.34
C LEU A 53 -1.19 2.93 -9.60
N PHE A 54 0.03 2.85 -10.17
CA PHE A 54 1.18 2.26 -9.49
C PHE A 54 1.54 3.08 -8.25
N TYR A 55 1.69 4.40 -8.38
CA TYR A 55 2.03 5.27 -7.25
C TYR A 55 0.94 5.31 -6.20
N GLN A 56 -0.32 5.39 -6.61
CA GLN A 56 -1.45 5.39 -5.69
C GLN A 56 -1.53 4.08 -4.89
N SER A 57 -1.37 2.93 -5.55
CA SER A 57 -1.36 1.61 -4.89
C SER A 57 -0.14 1.43 -3.97
N MET A 58 1.02 1.92 -4.39
CA MET A 58 2.26 1.92 -3.60
C MET A 58 2.13 2.78 -2.35
N PHE A 59 1.59 3.98 -2.48
CA PHE A 59 1.33 4.87 -1.35
C PHE A 59 0.32 4.26 -0.37
N THR A 60 -0.74 3.66 -0.89
CA THR A 60 -1.75 2.93 -0.10
C THR A 60 -1.11 1.80 0.70
N CYS A 61 -0.20 1.04 0.10
CA CYS A 61 0.50 -0.04 0.79
C CYS A 61 1.45 0.49 1.87
N CYS A 62 2.11 1.63 1.64
CA CYS A 62 2.92 2.29 2.67
C CYS A 62 2.08 2.71 3.87
N LEU A 63 0.90 3.27 3.63
CA LEU A 63 -0.02 3.66 4.70
C LEU A 63 -0.55 2.44 5.46
N GLU A 64 -0.83 1.32 4.79
CA GLU A 64 -1.20 0.07 5.45
C GLU A 64 -0.11 -0.42 6.39
N ILE A 65 1.16 -0.42 5.95
CA ILE A 65 2.31 -0.81 6.79
C ILE A 65 2.38 0.10 8.02
N VAL A 66 2.21 1.41 7.86
CA VAL A 66 2.22 2.36 8.98
C VAL A 66 1.06 2.10 9.93
N ILE A 67 -0.17 1.97 9.43
CA ILE A 67 -1.36 1.69 10.25
C ILE A 67 -1.19 0.39 11.04
N PHE A 68 -0.71 -0.66 10.40
CA PHE A 68 -0.41 -1.95 11.03
C PHE A 68 0.64 -1.81 12.13
N SER A 69 1.72 -1.07 11.87
CA SER A 69 2.84 -0.87 12.82
C SER A 69 2.38 -0.18 14.11
N TYR A 70 1.38 0.68 14.03
CA TYR A 70 0.80 1.37 15.19
C TYR A 70 -0.38 0.62 15.83
N SER A 71 -0.64 -0.63 15.43
CA SER A 71 -1.74 -1.46 15.96
C SER A 71 -3.10 -0.74 15.94
N SER A 72 -3.35 0.02 14.87
CA SER A 72 -4.59 0.81 14.75
C SER A 72 -5.84 -0.08 14.72
N SER A 73 -6.97 0.45 15.19
CA SER A 73 -8.29 -0.21 15.03
C SER A 73 -8.72 -0.33 13.56
N LYS A 74 -8.13 0.49 12.68
CA LYS A 74 -8.38 0.49 11.24
C LYS A 74 -7.61 -0.65 10.59
N LYS A 75 -8.23 -1.82 10.49
CA LYS A 75 -7.64 -3.01 9.86
C LYS A 75 -7.92 -3.01 8.36
N PHE A 76 -7.01 -3.62 7.59
CA PHE A 76 -7.28 -3.98 6.20
C PHE A 76 -8.65 -4.70 6.06
N PRO A 77 -9.47 -4.39 5.03
CA PRO A 77 -9.18 -3.59 3.83
C PRO A 77 -9.50 -2.09 3.94
N TRP A 78 -9.68 -1.53 5.14
CA TRP A 78 -10.12 -0.13 5.32
C TRP A 78 -9.35 0.89 4.48
N ILE A 79 -8.03 0.70 4.33
CA ILE A 79 -7.18 1.63 3.57
C ILE A 79 -7.51 1.65 2.07
N LEU A 80 -7.98 0.54 1.51
CA LEU A 80 -8.41 0.46 0.11
C LEU A 80 -9.65 1.32 -0.11
N ASP A 81 -10.65 1.19 0.78
CA ASP A 81 -11.87 1.99 0.73
C ASP A 81 -11.57 3.48 0.97
N ALA A 82 -10.61 3.79 1.86
CA ALA A 82 -10.23 5.15 2.21
C ALA A 82 -9.47 5.90 1.10
N LEU A 83 -8.91 5.19 0.13
CA LEU A 83 -8.13 5.72 -0.98
C LEU A 83 -8.67 5.32 -2.36
N ASP A 84 -9.80 4.63 -2.40
CA ASP A 84 -10.46 4.15 -3.61
C ASP A 84 -9.53 3.32 -4.52
N ILE A 85 -8.81 2.37 -3.91
CA ILE A 85 -7.87 1.49 -4.62
C ILE A 85 -8.48 0.12 -4.83
N GLU A 86 -8.47 -0.32 -6.09
CA GLU A 86 -8.92 -1.66 -6.42
C GLU A 86 -7.93 -2.73 -5.91
N PRO A 87 -8.43 -3.82 -5.29
CA PRO A 87 -7.56 -4.85 -4.71
C PRO A 87 -6.57 -5.48 -5.69
N ILE A 88 -6.91 -5.60 -6.98
CA ILE A 88 -6.04 -6.19 -8.01
C ILE A 88 -4.75 -5.38 -8.23
N HIS A 89 -4.82 -4.05 -8.12
CA HIS A 89 -3.66 -3.17 -8.24
C HIS A 89 -2.79 -3.24 -6.98
N PHE A 90 -3.41 -3.44 -5.83
CA PHE A 90 -2.73 -3.53 -4.54
C PHE A 90 -1.82 -4.76 -4.44
N VAL A 91 -2.28 -5.94 -4.88
CA VAL A 91 -1.49 -7.20 -4.85
C VAL A 91 -0.17 -7.06 -5.60
N LYS A 92 -0.21 -6.48 -6.81
CA LYS A 92 1.01 -6.29 -7.63
C LYS A 92 2.07 -5.48 -6.90
N VAL A 93 1.66 -4.52 -6.08
CA VAL A 93 2.58 -3.68 -5.34
C VAL A 93 3.11 -4.38 -4.08
N ILE A 94 2.31 -5.21 -3.42
CA ILE A 94 2.79 -6.06 -2.33
C ILE A 94 3.97 -6.91 -2.81
N GLU A 95 3.84 -7.58 -3.96
CA GLU A 95 4.90 -8.39 -4.55
C GLU A 95 6.19 -7.57 -4.77
N LEU A 96 6.06 -6.36 -5.33
CA LEU A 96 7.20 -5.47 -5.58
C LEU A 96 7.90 -5.03 -4.28
N ILE A 97 7.13 -4.72 -3.24
CA ILE A 97 7.67 -4.32 -1.93
C ILE A 97 8.41 -5.47 -1.27
N VAL A 98 7.80 -6.65 -1.19
CA VAL A 98 8.37 -7.83 -0.52
C VAL A 98 9.64 -8.31 -1.24
N ARG A 99 9.72 -8.12 -2.56
CA ARG A 99 10.91 -8.43 -3.36
C ARG A 99 11.99 -7.33 -3.36
N SER A 100 11.65 -6.11 -2.90
CA SER A 100 12.61 -5.01 -2.83
C SER A 100 13.71 -5.30 -1.80
N LYS A 101 14.86 -4.63 -1.95
CA LYS A 101 16.00 -4.81 -1.03
C LYS A 101 15.81 -4.10 0.31
N ASP A 102 14.70 -3.39 0.49
CA ASP A 102 14.38 -2.72 1.73
C ASP A 102 13.94 -3.73 2.79
N GLN A 103 14.68 -3.76 3.90
CA GLN A 103 14.37 -4.65 5.01
C GLN A 103 13.13 -4.16 5.74
N LEU A 104 11.98 -4.76 5.41
CA LEU A 104 10.82 -4.81 6.28
C LEU A 104 11.04 -5.80 7.43
N SER A 105 10.35 -5.59 8.55
CA SER A 105 10.37 -6.59 9.64
C SER A 105 9.66 -7.88 9.20
N ARG A 106 9.97 -9.00 9.86
CA ARG A 106 9.32 -10.28 9.56
C ARG A 106 7.81 -10.22 9.79
N GLU A 107 7.37 -9.48 10.81
CA GLU A 107 5.97 -9.27 11.11
C GLU A 107 5.25 -8.49 10.01
N MET A 108 5.89 -7.45 9.46
CA MET A 108 5.34 -6.66 8.35
C MET A 108 5.22 -7.50 7.09
N ILE A 109 6.24 -8.31 6.74
CA ILE A 109 6.19 -9.21 5.58
C ILE A 109 5.05 -10.23 5.76
N LYS A 110 4.93 -10.84 6.95
CA LYS A 110 3.86 -11.79 7.24
C LYS A 110 2.47 -11.15 7.11
N HIS A 111 2.32 -9.89 7.53
CA HIS A 111 1.08 -9.13 7.37
C HIS A 111 0.75 -8.89 5.90
N LEU A 112 1.72 -8.41 5.11
CA LEU A 112 1.53 -8.15 3.67
C LEU A 112 1.18 -9.42 2.90
N ASN A 113 1.86 -10.55 3.16
CA ASN A 113 1.53 -11.83 2.52
C ASN A 113 0.12 -12.28 2.87
N LYS A 114 -0.32 -12.12 4.12
CA LYS A 114 -1.69 -12.43 4.52
C LYS A 114 -2.73 -11.54 3.83
N ILE A 115 -2.40 -10.27 3.60
CA ILE A 115 -3.26 -9.38 2.82
C ILE A 115 -3.32 -9.86 1.37
N GLU A 116 -2.19 -10.18 0.75
CA GLU A 116 -2.13 -10.71 -0.61
C GLU A 116 -3.00 -11.97 -0.77
N GLU A 117 -2.86 -12.94 0.14
CA GLU A 117 -3.73 -14.13 0.20
C GLU A 117 -5.21 -13.74 0.31
N THR A 118 -5.56 -12.86 1.25
CA THR A 118 -6.95 -12.42 1.46
C THR A 118 -7.56 -11.76 0.21
N VAL A 119 -6.75 -10.94 -0.48
CA VAL A 119 -7.18 -10.25 -1.69
C VAL A 119 -7.42 -11.24 -2.83
N LEU A 120 -6.47 -12.15 -3.05
CA LEU A 120 -6.53 -13.19 -4.10
C LEU A 120 -7.64 -14.21 -3.86
N GLU A 121 -7.94 -14.54 -2.61
CA GLU A 121 -8.98 -15.51 -2.26
C GLU A 121 -10.39 -14.93 -2.28
N SER A 122 -10.57 -13.64 -2.01
CA SER A 122 -11.92 -13.10 -1.72
C SER A 122 -12.25 -11.74 -2.32
N LEU A 123 -11.35 -10.75 -2.28
CA LEU A 123 -11.72 -9.37 -2.59
C LEU A 123 -11.82 -9.12 -4.09
N ILE A 124 -11.00 -9.81 -4.88
CA ILE A 124 -11.01 -9.73 -6.34
C ILE A 124 -12.24 -10.41 -6.95
N TRP A 125 -12.81 -11.42 -6.28
CA TRP A 125 -13.94 -12.18 -6.81
C TRP A 125 -15.31 -11.57 -6.48
N LYS A 126 -15.35 -10.47 -5.73
CA LYS A 126 -16.61 -9.76 -5.48
C LYS A 126 -17.16 -9.24 -6.81
N SER A 127 -18.48 -9.35 -6.97
CA SER A 127 -19.21 -8.95 -8.19
C SER A 127 -19.08 -7.47 -8.59
N SER A 128 -18.43 -6.65 -7.75
CA SER A 128 -18.11 -5.25 -8.00
C SER A 128 -16.65 -5.03 -8.46
N SER A 129 -15.85 -6.08 -8.62
CA SER A 129 -14.47 -5.98 -9.13
C SER A 129 -14.44 -5.98 -10.65
N GLN A 130 -13.53 -5.22 -11.24
CA GLN A 130 -13.36 -5.05 -12.70
C GLN A 130 -12.90 -6.31 -13.45
N ILE A 131 -12.80 -7.46 -12.77
CA ILE A 131 -12.44 -8.74 -13.39
C ILE A 131 -13.63 -9.35 -14.16
N TRP A 132 -14.86 -8.93 -13.86
CA TRP A 132 -16.09 -9.37 -14.53
C TRP A 132 -16.69 -8.27 -15.41
#